data_AF-A0A8I2ZD18-F1
#
_entry.id   AF-A0A8I2ZD18-F1
#
_cell.length_a   1.000
_cell.length_b   1.000
_cell.length_c   1.000
_cell.angle_alpha   90.00
_cell.angle_beta   90.00
_cell.angle_gamma   90.00
#
_symmetry.space_group_name_H-M   'P 1'
#
loop_
_entity.id
_entity.type
_entity.pdbx_description
1 polymer ?
#
loop_
_entity_poly.entity_id
_entity_poly.type
_entity_poly.pdbx_seq_one_letter_code
_entity_poly.pdbx_strand_id
1 'polypeptide(L)'
;MKLSLAGLLGLFSCSAAAVQTTLTLSIPTTSNLNPQTLPPQTHATLSTLHATHSAALSPHNTFTFRNLTGPDSYLLDVHCTTNIFVPYRIDVAEDGSLYAWETYRGNDWDNKGEAIQGKEPPAHIFRRTS
;
A
#
# COMPACT_ATOMS: atom_id res chain seq x y z
N MET A 1 30.40 -21.43 52.13
CA MET A 1 29.03 -21.29 51.61
C MET A 1 29.15 -21.22 50.09
N LYS A 2 28.65 -22.22 49.35
CA LYS A 2 28.76 -22.30 47.89
C LYS A 2 27.48 -21.70 47.28
N LEU A 3 27.57 -20.55 46.63
CA LEU A 3 26.47 -19.97 45.87
C LEU A 3 26.35 -20.72 44.54
N SER A 4 25.22 -21.41 44.35
CA SER A 4 24.89 -22.08 43.09
C SER A 4 24.24 -21.06 42.14
N LEU A 5 24.91 -20.78 41.03
CA LEU A 5 24.41 -19.95 39.93
C LEU A 5 23.76 -20.86 38.88
N ALA A 6 22.63 -21.48 39.23
CA ALA A 6 21.89 -22.34 38.30
C ALA A 6 21.02 -21.49 37.36
N GLY A 7 21.65 -21.02 36.29
CA GLY A 7 21.12 -20.88 34.92
C GLY A 7 19.69 -20.36 34.75
N LEU A 8 19.56 -19.03 34.66
CA LEU A 8 18.42 -18.38 34.01
C LEU A 8 18.47 -18.70 32.50
N LEU A 9 17.78 -19.75 32.05
CA LEU A 9 17.60 -20.05 30.63
C LEU A 9 16.69 -18.96 30.01
N GLY A 10 17.33 -17.95 29.43
CA GLY A 10 16.65 -16.90 28.68
C GLY A 10 15.95 -17.47 27.46
N LEU A 11 14.64 -17.29 27.38
CA LEU A 11 13.84 -17.45 26.17
C LEU A 11 14.29 -16.40 25.15
N PHE A 12 15.23 -16.74 24.28
CA PHE A 12 15.50 -15.98 23.07
C PHE A 12 14.36 -16.26 22.07
N SER A 13 13.31 -15.46 22.14
CA SER A 13 12.31 -15.40 21.07
C SER A 13 13.01 -14.86 19.82
N CYS A 14 13.17 -15.71 18.81
CA CYS A 14 13.66 -15.30 17.49
C CYS A 14 12.56 -14.44 16.84
N SER A 15 12.65 -13.12 16.99
CA SER A 15 11.78 -12.20 16.27
C SER A 15 12.13 -12.30 14.78
N ALA A 16 11.25 -12.90 13.97
CA ALA A 16 11.39 -12.88 12.53
C ALA A 16 11.54 -11.43 12.06
N ALA A 17 12.62 -11.12 11.33
CA ALA A 17 12.85 -9.78 10.81
C ALA A 17 11.77 -9.49 9.76
N ALA A 18 10.84 -8.59 10.06
CA ALA A 18 9.83 -8.16 9.11
C ALA A 18 10.51 -7.39 7.97
N VAL A 19 10.30 -7.82 6.72
CA VAL A 19 10.76 -7.08 5.55
C VAL A 19 9.92 -5.82 5.44
N GLN A 20 10.60 -4.67 5.35
CA GLN A 20 9.98 -3.37 5.16
C GLN A 20 10.14 -2.92 3.72
N THR A 21 9.03 -2.49 3.12
CA THR A 21 8.98 -1.99 1.75
C THR A 21 8.46 -0.56 1.72
N THR A 22 8.91 0.20 0.71
CA THR A 22 8.37 1.52 0.39
C THR A 22 7.54 1.42 -0.89
N LEU A 23 6.29 1.87 -0.84
CA LEU A 23 5.42 2.01 -1.99
C LEU A 23 5.42 3.47 -2.45
N THR A 24 5.70 3.69 -3.74
CA THR A 24 5.49 5.00 -4.38
C THR A 24 4.46 4.84 -5.49
N LEU A 25 3.36 5.56 -5.37
CA LEU A 25 2.29 5.62 -6.37
C LEU A 25 2.40 6.93 -7.13
N SER A 26 2.30 6.87 -8.45
CA SER A 26 2.31 8.06 -9.31
C SER A 26 0.94 8.22 -9.97
N ILE A 27 0.40 9.44 -9.95
CA ILE A 27 -0.78 9.80 -10.74
C ILE A 27 -0.26 10.30 -12.09
N PRO A 28 -0.47 9.56 -13.20
CA PRO A 28 -0.03 10.01 -14.51
C PRO A 28 -0.91 11.17 -15.01
N THR A 29 -0.30 12.08 -15.77
CA THR A 29 -1.05 13.04 -16.58
C THR A 29 -1.70 12.28 -17.75
N THR A 30 -3.00 12.45 -17.91
CA THR A 30 -3.77 11.90 -19.04
C THR A 30 -4.60 13.01 -19.69
N SER A 31 -5.29 12.70 -20.79
CA SER A 31 -6.17 13.65 -21.46
C SER A 31 -7.30 14.19 -20.56
N ASN A 32 -7.71 13.43 -19.54
CA ASN A 32 -8.82 13.78 -18.65
C ASN A 32 -8.38 14.14 -17.22
N LEU A 33 -7.08 14.04 -16.91
CA LEU A 33 -6.56 14.28 -15.57
C LEU A 33 -5.18 14.95 -15.65
N ASN A 34 -5.08 16.16 -15.11
CA ASN A 34 -3.81 16.80 -14.81
C ASN A 34 -3.63 16.84 -13.28
N PRO A 35 -2.71 16.05 -12.71
CA PRO A 35 -2.54 15.98 -11.25
C PRO A 35 -2.18 17.33 -10.59
N GLN A 36 -1.58 18.26 -11.34
CA GLN A 36 -1.25 19.61 -10.85
C GLN A 36 -2.49 20.50 -10.63
N THR A 37 -3.65 20.08 -11.13
CA THR A 37 -4.94 20.77 -10.90
C THR A 37 -5.70 20.21 -9.70
N LEU A 38 -5.20 19.14 -9.08
CA LEU A 38 -5.83 18.55 -7.90
C LEU A 38 -5.69 19.49 -6.69
N PRO A 39 -6.71 19.55 -5.82
CA PRO A 39 -6.65 20.33 -4.60
C PRO A 39 -5.44 19.97 -3.72
N PRO A 40 -4.81 20.93 -3.04
CA PRO A 40 -3.68 20.66 -2.15
C PRO A 40 -3.98 19.69 -0.99
N GLN A 41 -5.26 19.53 -0.60
CA GLN A 41 -5.68 18.55 0.40
C GLN A 41 -5.78 17.11 -0.12
N THR A 42 -5.46 16.87 -1.40
CA THR A 42 -5.49 15.54 -1.99
C THR A 42 -4.46 14.64 -1.30
N HIS A 43 -4.92 13.51 -0.79
CA HIS A 43 -4.07 12.55 -0.08
C HIS A 43 -4.55 11.13 -0.32
N ALA A 44 -3.66 10.17 -0.11
CA ALA A 44 -3.96 8.76 -0.17
C ALA A 44 -3.83 8.11 1.20
N THR A 45 -4.63 7.10 1.47
CA THR A 45 -4.56 6.28 2.69
C THR A 45 -4.36 4.81 2.34
N LEU A 46 -3.48 4.13 3.08
CA LEU A 46 -3.41 2.67 3.13
C LEU A 46 -3.96 2.20 4.46
N SER A 47 -4.95 1.31 4.43
CA SER A 47 -5.56 0.75 5.64
C SER A 47 -5.44 -0.78 5.66
N THR A 48 -5.01 -1.32 6.79
CA THR A 48 -5.04 -2.75 7.12
C THR A 48 -5.82 -2.92 8.43
N LEU A 49 -6.00 -4.14 8.91
CA LEU A 49 -6.75 -4.44 10.14
C LEU A 49 -6.17 -3.75 11.40
N HIS A 50 -4.88 -3.43 11.39
CA HIS A 50 -4.13 -3.03 12.58
C HIS A 50 -3.33 -1.73 12.39
N ALA A 51 -3.34 -1.13 11.21
CA ALA A 51 -2.62 0.10 10.91
C ALA A 51 -3.30 0.93 9.82
N THR A 52 -3.03 2.23 9.84
CA THR A 52 -3.40 3.13 8.76
C THR A 52 -2.23 4.06 8.49
N HIS A 53 -1.89 4.21 7.22
CA HIS A 53 -0.86 5.11 6.73
C HIS A 53 -1.51 6.16 5.84
N SER A 54 -0.96 7.37 5.83
CA SER A 54 -1.45 8.47 4.99
C SER A 54 -0.28 9.16 4.31
N ALA A 55 -0.48 9.59 3.06
CA ALA A 55 0.49 10.33 2.29
C ALA A 55 -0.21 11.45 1.51
N ALA A 56 0.28 12.68 1.64
CA ALA A 56 -0.19 13.80 0.82
C ALA A 56 0.35 13.71 -0.61
N LEU A 57 -0.37 14.29 -1.57
CA LEU A 57 0.09 14.38 -2.96
C LEU A 57 1.34 15.28 -3.03
N SER A 58 2.44 14.73 -3.52
CA SER A 58 3.67 15.48 -3.70
C SER A 58 3.59 16.38 -4.95
N PRO A 59 4.43 17.43 -5.06
CA PRO A 59 4.58 18.20 -6.29
C PRO A 59 5.01 17.37 -7.52
N HIS A 60 5.55 16.17 -7.31
CA HIS A 60 5.93 15.23 -8.36
C HIS A 60 4.78 14.28 -8.75
N ASN A 61 3.55 14.58 -8.34
CA ASN A 61 2.34 13.78 -8.59
C ASN A 61 2.40 12.39 -7.95
N THR A 62 3.07 12.26 -6.80
CA THR A 62 3.25 10.96 -6.13
C THR A 62 2.73 10.92 -4.71
N PHE A 63 2.36 9.72 -4.27
CA PHE A 63 2.17 9.37 -2.86
C PHE A 63 3.25 8.37 -2.45
N THR A 64 3.93 8.61 -1.32
CA THR A 64 4.97 7.69 -0.81
C THR A 64 4.60 7.18 0.57
N PHE A 65 4.46 5.86 0.67
CA PHE A 65 4.23 5.13 1.91
C PHE A 65 5.48 4.36 2.28
N ARG A 66 5.98 4.58 3.50
CA ARG A 66 7.19 3.93 4.00
C ARG A 66 6.84 2.95 5.11
N ASN A 67 7.75 2.01 5.35
CA ASN A 67 7.67 1.04 6.44
C ASN A 67 6.42 0.13 6.33
N LEU A 68 6.04 -0.25 5.11
CA LEU A 68 5.03 -1.28 4.91
C LEU A 68 5.65 -2.64 5.21
N THR A 69 5.08 -3.37 6.15
CA THR A 69 5.57 -4.69 6.55
C THR A 69 4.75 -5.78 5.90
N GLY A 70 5.45 -6.78 5.35
CA GLY A 70 4.84 -8.01 4.82
C GLY A 70 5.09 -9.23 5.73
N PRO A 71 4.30 -10.31 5.58
CA PRO A 71 3.18 -10.45 4.65
C PRO A 71 1.92 -9.75 5.18
N ASP A 72 1.35 -8.82 4.42
CA ASP A 72 0.09 -8.13 4.78
C ASP A 72 -0.62 -7.52 3.55
N SER A 73 -1.88 -7.15 3.73
CA SER A 73 -2.76 -6.59 2.71
C SER A 73 -3.34 -5.26 3.15
N TYR A 74 -3.27 -4.27 2.26
CA TYR A 74 -3.69 -2.90 2.52
C TYR A 74 -4.72 -2.47 1.48
N LEU A 75 -5.75 -1.74 1.91
CA LEU A 75 -6.67 -1.02 1.03
C LEU A 75 -6.17 0.41 0.83
N LEU A 76 -5.89 0.75 -0.43
CA LEU A 76 -5.52 2.06 -0.92
C LEU A 76 -6.77 2.84 -1.35
N ASP A 77 -6.96 4.01 -0.76
CA ASP A 77 -7.96 5.00 -1.17
C ASP A 77 -7.26 6.33 -1.45
N VAL A 78 -7.68 7.04 -2.50
CA VAL A 78 -7.27 8.42 -2.78
C VAL A 78 -8.44 9.36 -2.53
N HIS A 79 -8.24 10.29 -1.60
CA HIS A 79 -9.23 11.27 -1.17
C HIS A 79 -8.98 12.59 -1.89
N CYS A 80 -9.94 12.99 -2.71
CA CYS A 80 -9.92 14.24 -3.45
C CYS A 80 -11.36 14.79 -3.56
N THR A 81 -11.51 16.11 -3.47
CA THR A 81 -12.83 16.75 -3.53
C THR A 81 -13.34 16.96 -4.95
N THR A 82 -12.45 16.97 -5.95
CA THR A 82 -12.78 17.26 -7.36
C THR A 82 -12.80 16.02 -8.24
N ASN A 83 -12.15 14.94 -7.81
CA ASN A 83 -11.96 13.73 -8.61
C ASN A 83 -12.19 12.49 -7.76
N ILE A 84 -12.82 11.48 -8.36
CA ILE A 84 -13.00 10.17 -7.74
C ILE A 84 -11.94 9.23 -8.31
N PHE A 85 -11.27 8.51 -7.42
CA PHE A 85 -10.30 7.47 -7.75
C PHE A 85 -10.85 6.13 -7.31
N VAL A 86 -10.59 5.08 -8.09
CA VAL A 86 -10.97 3.72 -7.71
C VAL A 86 -10.02 3.20 -6.62
N PRO A 87 -10.52 2.44 -5.64
CA PRO A 87 -9.67 1.85 -4.62
C PRO A 87 -8.85 0.70 -5.19
N TYR A 88 -7.68 0.48 -4.61
CA TYR A 88 -6.81 -0.65 -4.93
C TYR A 88 -6.51 -1.45 -3.67
N ARG A 89 -6.37 -2.76 -3.82
CA ARG A 89 -5.74 -3.62 -2.82
C ARG A 89 -4.24 -3.68 -3.13
N ILE A 90 -3.40 -3.52 -2.12
CA ILE A 90 -1.96 -3.68 -2.18
C ILE A 90 -1.56 -4.82 -1.25
N ASP A 91 -0.94 -5.87 -1.77
CA ASP A 91 -0.35 -6.93 -0.93
C ASP A 91 1.16 -6.76 -0.91
N VAL A 92 1.72 -6.88 0.28
CA VAL A 92 3.15 -6.97 0.53
C VAL A 92 3.46 -8.42 0.83
N ALA A 93 4.29 -9.06 0.01
CA ALA A 93 4.73 -10.43 0.24
C ALA A 93 5.84 -10.51 1.31
N GLU A 94 6.19 -11.73 1.74
CA GLU A 94 7.22 -11.97 2.75
C GLU A 94 8.60 -11.43 2.35
N ASP A 95 8.90 -11.43 1.05
CA ASP A 95 10.15 -10.90 0.47
C ASP A 95 10.10 -9.38 0.24
N GLY A 96 8.99 -8.72 0.59
CA GLY A 96 8.75 -7.30 0.37
C GLY A 96 8.25 -6.96 -1.04
N SER A 97 8.02 -7.95 -1.91
CA SER A 97 7.42 -7.71 -3.23
C SER A 97 6.01 -7.13 -3.09
N LEU A 98 5.66 -6.21 -4.01
CA LEU A 98 4.37 -5.52 -4.01
C LEU A 98 3.51 -5.97 -5.19
N TYR A 99 2.23 -6.18 -4.90
CA TYR A 99 1.22 -6.53 -5.88
C TYR A 99 0.01 -5.62 -5.70
N ALA A 100 -0.57 -5.17 -6.81
CA ALA A 100 -1.71 -4.27 -6.80
C ALA A 100 -2.87 -4.84 -7.62
N TRP A 101 -4.08 -4.68 -7.09
CA TRP A 101 -5.31 -5.11 -7.73
C TRP A 101 -6.37 -4.03 -7.59
N GLU A 102 -7.14 -3.79 -8.65
CA GLU A 102 -8.36 -3.02 -8.52
C GLU A 102 -9.33 -3.76 -7.60
N THR A 103 -9.98 -3.02 -6.70
CA THR A 103 -11.01 -3.56 -5.83
C THR A 103 -12.25 -2.67 -5.85
N TYR A 104 -13.34 -3.18 -5.32
CA TYR A 104 -14.59 -2.43 -5.18
C TYR A 104 -15.22 -2.76 -3.84
N ARG A 105 -15.81 -1.75 -3.21
CA ARG A 105 -16.49 -1.91 -1.93
C ARG A 105 -17.61 -2.95 -2.08
N GLY A 106 -17.58 -4.01 -1.27
CA GLY A 106 -18.56 -5.10 -1.29
C GLY A 106 -18.15 -6.33 -2.10
N ASN A 107 -16.93 -6.39 -2.63
CA ASN A 107 -16.37 -7.61 -3.21
C ASN A 107 -15.85 -8.56 -2.12
N ASP A 108 -15.93 -9.86 -2.35
CA ASP A 108 -15.27 -10.86 -1.48
C ASP A 108 -13.75 -10.66 -1.53
N TRP A 109 -13.10 -10.77 -0.38
CA TRP A 109 -11.67 -10.48 -0.21
C TRP A 109 -10.78 -11.35 -1.11
N ASP A 110 -11.18 -12.59 -1.38
CA ASP A 110 -10.43 -13.52 -2.23
C ASP A 110 -10.56 -13.23 -3.73
N ASN A 111 -11.51 -12.36 -4.13
CA ASN A 111 -11.68 -11.96 -5.52
C ASN A 111 -10.73 -10.80 -5.85
N LYS A 112 -9.54 -11.17 -6.34
CA LYS A 112 -8.44 -10.23 -6.61
C LYS A 112 -8.50 -9.52 -7.98
N GLY A 113 -9.52 -9.69 -8.82
CA GLY A 113 -9.54 -9.06 -10.15
C GLY A 113 -8.28 -9.35 -10.99
N GLU A 114 -7.96 -8.49 -11.98
CA GLU A 114 -6.71 -8.61 -12.75
C GLU A 114 -5.51 -8.06 -11.97
N ALA A 115 -4.42 -8.82 -11.90
CA ALA A 115 -3.20 -8.42 -11.19
C ALA A 115 -2.38 -7.46 -12.05
N ILE A 116 -2.12 -6.25 -11.53
CA ILE A 116 -1.15 -5.33 -12.14
C ILE A 116 0.22 -5.71 -11.59
N GLN A 117 0.96 -6.51 -12.35
CA GLN A 117 2.29 -7.00 -11.94
C GLN A 117 3.35 -5.91 -12.17
N GLY A 118 4.00 -5.46 -11.08
CA GLY A 118 5.05 -4.44 -11.12
C GLY A 118 6.38 -4.96 -11.68
N LYS A 119 6.51 -4.94 -13.01
CA LYS A 119 7.70 -4.40 -13.71
C LYS A 119 7.17 -3.78 -15.00
N GLU A 120 7.01 -2.45 -14.95
CA GLU A 120 6.43 -1.58 -15.98
C GLU A 120 4.88 -1.60 -16.05
N PRO A 121 4.20 -0.46 -15.82
CA PRO A 121 2.74 -0.39 -15.97
C PRO A 121 2.39 -0.42 -17.46
N PRO A 122 1.43 -1.25 -17.89
CA PRO A 122 0.93 -1.14 -19.25
C PRO A 122 0.27 0.24 -19.41
N ALA A 123 0.74 0.97 -20.42
CA ALA A 123 -0.04 2.02 -21.03
C ALA A 123 -1.43 1.45 -21.35
N HIS A 124 -2.48 2.22 -21.07
CA HIS A 124 -3.90 1.91 -21.29
C HIS A 124 -4.59 1.14 -20.15
N ILE A 125 -5.23 1.89 -19.23
CA ILE A 125 -6.53 1.44 -18.70
C ILE A 125 -7.57 2.51 -19.00
N PHE A 126 -8.44 2.11 -19.92
CA PHE A 126 -9.56 2.83 -20.50
C PHE A 126 -10.69 2.99 -19.46
N ARG A 127 -11.20 4.22 -19.39
CA ARG A 127 -12.61 4.59 -19.22
C ARG A 127 -13.61 3.43 -19.01
N ARG A 128 -14.20 3.33 -17.81
CA ARG A 128 -15.57 2.80 -17.67
C ARG A 128 -16.54 3.98 -17.75
N THR A 129 -17.20 4.13 -18.89
CA THR A 129 -18.44 4.91 -18.98
C THR A 129 -19.57 4.13 -18.32
N SER A 130 -20.47 4.89 -17.65
CA SER A 130 -21.84 4.59 -17.24
C SER A 130 -22.35 3.16 -17.40
#